data_AF-A0A3C0XQM2-F1
#
_entry.id   AF-A0A3C0XQM2-F1
#
_cell.length_a   1.000
_cell.length_b   1.000
_cell.length_c   1.000
_cell.angle_alpha   90.00
_cell.angle_beta   90.00
_cell.angle_gamma   90.00
#
_symmetry.space_group_name_H-M   'P 1'
#
loop_
_entity.id
_entity.type
_entity.pdbx_description
1 polymer ?
#
loop_
_entity_poly.entity_id
_entity_poly.type
_entity_poly.pdbx_seq_one_letter_code
_entity_poly.pdbx_strand_id
1 'polypeptide(L)'
;MVDRGLRGHRATQNAAAQHLRDLGIEPRSPRSDEPAFDLAWVSRATVFVAEVKSLTARNEEQQLRLGLGQALRYRQLLRNANRQVEAYLIVEREPADLSWASLCDALGVVLTWPSLFAKTHWRREPRRKSEGSDETVRPPPP
;
A
#
# COMPACT_ATOMS: atom_id res chain seq x y z
N MET A 1 8.19 -26.08 -6.15
CA MET A 1 7.19 -25.31 -5.36
C MET A 1 7.65 -23.86 -5.12
N VAL A 2 8.95 -23.63 -4.90
CA VAL A 2 9.56 -22.28 -4.71
C VAL A 2 9.26 -21.32 -5.87
N ASP A 3 9.40 -21.77 -7.11
CA ASP A 3 9.19 -20.87 -8.26
C ASP A 3 7.76 -20.33 -8.39
N ARG A 4 6.74 -21.10 -7.98
CA ARG A 4 5.34 -20.63 -8.03
C ARG A 4 5.10 -19.53 -7.01
N GLY A 5 5.57 -19.72 -5.77
CA GLY A 5 5.46 -18.71 -4.73
C GLY A 5 6.14 -17.41 -5.14
N LEU A 6 7.37 -17.50 -5.66
CA LEU A 6 8.13 -16.34 -6.11
C LEU A 6 7.46 -15.62 -7.29
N ARG A 7 6.91 -16.37 -8.27
CA ARG A 7 6.15 -15.77 -9.38
C ARG A 7 4.87 -15.09 -8.90
N GLY A 8 4.08 -15.74 -8.04
CA GLY A 8 2.84 -15.18 -7.51
C GLY A 8 3.09 -13.92 -6.69
N HIS A 9 4.14 -13.93 -5.86
CA HIS A 9 4.57 -12.77 -5.09
C HIS A 9 4.97 -11.60 -6.01
N ARG A 10 5.87 -11.83 -6.97
CA ARG A 10 6.31 -10.79 -7.93
C ARG A 10 5.15 -10.24 -8.76
N ALA A 11 4.25 -11.11 -9.24
CA ALA A 11 3.07 -10.68 -9.99
C ALA A 11 2.15 -9.80 -9.14
N THR A 12 1.91 -10.19 -7.89
CA THR A 12 1.06 -9.43 -6.96
C THR A 12 1.69 -8.08 -6.61
N GLN A 13 3.00 -8.05 -6.34
CA GLN A 13 3.75 -6.82 -6.05
C GLN A 13 3.73 -5.87 -7.25
N ASN A 14 3.99 -6.38 -8.46
CA ASN A 14 3.95 -5.58 -9.67
C ASN A 14 2.55 -5.03 -9.97
N ALA A 15 1.50 -5.83 -9.75
CA ALA A 15 0.12 -5.38 -9.91
C ALA A 15 -0.22 -4.25 -8.93
N ALA A 16 0.18 -4.37 -7.67
CA ALA A 16 -0.03 -3.31 -6.68
C ALA A 16 0.77 -2.04 -7.02
N ALA A 17 2.03 -2.19 -7.41
CA ALA A 17 2.87 -1.07 -7.83
C ALA A 17 2.30 -0.36 -9.08
N GLN A 18 1.82 -1.11 -10.06
CA GLN A 18 1.16 -0.54 -11.24
C GLN A 18 -0.11 0.20 -10.84
N HIS A 19 -0.95 -0.38 -9.99
CA HIS A 19 -2.18 0.26 -9.52
C HIS A 19 -1.91 1.58 -8.78
N LEU A 20 -0.87 1.62 -7.94
CA LEU A 20 -0.41 2.85 -7.29
C LEU A 20 -0.01 3.92 -8.32
N ARG A 21 0.75 3.54 -9.35
CA ARG A 21 1.16 4.47 -10.41
C ARG A 21 -0.02 4.99 -11.23
N ASP A 22 -1.02 4.15 -11.51
CA ASP A 22 -2.25 4.55 -12.19
C ASP A 22 -3.04 5.60 -11.37
N LEU A 23 -2.90 5.57 -10.04
CA LEU A 23 -3.44 6.58 -9.13
C LEU A 23 -2.56 7.84 -9.01
N GLY A 24 -1.38 7.85 -9.63
CA GLY A 24 -0.38 8.92 -9.53
C GLY A 24 0.44 8.87 -8.24
N ILE A 25 0.52 7.72 -7.59
CA ILE A 25 1.33 7.48 -6.38
C ILE A 25 2.59 6.74 -6.78
N GLU A 26 3.76 7.20 -6.35
CA GLU A 26 5.02 6.52 -6.66
C GLU A 26 5.35 5.46 -5.59
N PRO A 27 5.29 4.15 -5.92
CA PRO A 27 5.75 3.11 -5.03
C PRO A 27 7.28 3.05 -5.00
N ARG A 28 7.85 2.64 -3.87
CA ARG A 28 9.28 2.43 -3.70
C ARG A 28 9.59 1.13 -2.97
N SER A 29 10.79 0.62 -3.21
CA SER A 29 11.43 -0.42 -2.42
C SER A 29 12.06 0.15 -1.14
N PRO A 30 12.43 -0.71 -0.18
CA PRO A 30 13.16 -0.29 1.01
C PRO A 30 14.55 0.25 0.68
N ARG A 31 15.02 1.18 1.50
CA ARG A 31 16.42 1.62 1.51
C ARG A 31 17.26 0.65 2.35
N SER A 32 18.59 0.76 2.25
CA SER A 32 19.52 -0.12 2.97
C SER A 32 19.43 -0.02 4.50
N ASP A 33 18.97 1.12 5.02
CA ASP A 33 18.77 1.41 6.44
C ASP A 33 17.33 1.17 6.91
N GLU A 34 16.45 0.69 6.03
CA GLU A 34 15.04 0.44 6.34
C GLU A 34 14.74 -1.06 6.50
N PRO A 35 13.62 -1.42 7.16
CA PRO A 35 13.13 -2.80 7.18
C PRO A 35 12.86 -3.31 5.77
N ALA A 36 13.05 -4.62 5.56
CA ALA A 36 12.89 -5.28 4.27
C ALA A 36 11.41 -5.50 3.87
N PHE A 37 10.63 -4.42 3.76
CA PHE A 37 9.28 -4.46 3.22
C PHE A 37 9.28 -4.63 1.69
N ASP A 38 8.13 -5.01 1.11
CA ASP A 38 8.02 -5.22 -0.34
C ASP A 38 7.73 -3.93 -1.11
N LEU A 39 6.83 -3.11 -0.57
CA LEU A 39 6.48 -1.81 -1.13
C LEU A 39 6.26 -0.79 -0.01
N ALA A 40 6.62 0.46 -0.28
CA ALA A 40 6.17 1.60 0.48
C ALA A 40 5.80 2.75 -0.44
N TRP A 41 4.99 3.67 0.06
CA TRP A 41 4.75 4.96 -0.59
C TRP A 41 4.49 6.03 0.46
N VAL A 42 4.50 7.28 0.04
CA VAL A 42 4.27 8.42 0.93
C VAL A 42 3.14 9.25 0.36
N SER A 43 2.23 9.68 1.24
CA SER A 43 1.18 10.63 0.91
C SER A 43 1.06 11.62 2.08
N ARG A 44 1.29 12.91 1.80
CA ARG A 44 1.43 13.96 2.82
C ARG A 44 2.49 13.59 3.86
N ALA A 45 2.10 13.48 5.14
CA ALA A 45 2.97 13.12 6.26
C ALA A 45 2.83 11.64 6.70
N THR A 46 2.12 10.82 5.93
CA THR A 46 1.90 9.40 6.22
C THR A 46 2.74 8.54 5.30
N VAL A 47 3.48 7.62 5.90
CA VAL A 47 4.14 6.52 5.18
C VAL A 47 3.21 5.32 5.17
N PHE A 48 3.09 4.70 4.02
CA PHE A 48 2.35 3.47 3.84
C PHE A 48 3.38 2.38 3.58
N VAL A 49 3.28 1.27 4.30
CA VAL A 49 4.19 0.14 4.17
C VAL A 49 3.40 -1.13 3.92
N ALA A 50 3.81 -1.91 2.92
CA ALA A 50 3.13 -3.13 2.51
C ALA A 50 4.05 -4.34 2.54
N GLU A 51 3.50 -5.44 3.04
CA GLU A 51 4.01 -6.79 2.85
C GLU A 51 3.11 -7.53 1.83
N VAL A 52 3.72 -8.21 0.88
CA VAL A 52 3.07 -8.91 -0.24
C VAL A 52 3.23 -10.41 -0.07
N LYS A 53 2.11 -11.15 0.01
CA LYS A 53 2.14 -12.62 0.12
C LYS A 53 1.50 -13.32 -1.07
N SER A 54 2.22 -14.30 -1.61
CA SER A 54 1.64 -15.28 -2.53
C SER A 54 0.83 -16.31 -1.75
N LEU A 55 -0.43 -16.51 -2.11
CA LEU A 55 -1.33 -17.45 -1.43
C LEU A 55 -1.68 -18.65 -2.31
N THR A 56 -1.75 -19.80 -1.67
CA THR A 56 -2.34 -21.05 -2.15
C THR A 56 -3.26 -21.57 -1.07
N ALA A 57 -4.20 -22.45 -1.44
CA ALA A 57 -5.04 -23.14 -0.45
C ALA A 57 -4.22 -23.91 0.63
N ARG A 58 -2.96 -24.26 0.35
CA ARG A 58 -2.11 -25.04 1.27
C ARG A 58 -1.29 -24.19 2.25
N ASN A 59 -1.04 -22.92 1.94
CA ASN A 59 -0.14 -22.07 2.72
C ASN A 59 -0.80 -20.78 3.22
N GLU A 60 -2.09 -20.58 2.91
CA GLU A 60 -2.81 -19.33 3.17
C GLU A 60 -2.68 -18.87 4.62
N GLU A 61 -3.11 -19.70 5.55
CA GLU A 61 -3.07 -19.44 6.99
C GLU A 61 -1.65 -19.11 7.50
N GLN A 62 -0.64 -19.86 7.04
CA GLN A 62 0.76 -19.61 7.42
C GLN A 62 1.27 -18.27 6.87
N GLN A 63 0.98 -17.97 5.60
CA GLN A 63 1.42 -16.75 4.93
C GLN A 63 0.72 -15.51 5.49
N LEU A 64 -0.57 -15.61 5.83
CA LEU A 64 -1.33 -14.53 6.44
C LEU A 64 -0.80 -14.19 7.84
N ARG A 65 -0.58 -15.18 8.70
CA ARG A 65 0.06 -14.96 10.02
C ARG A 65 1.43 -14.30 9.90
N LEU A 66 2.28 -14.85 9.02
CA LEU A 66 3.63 -14.35 8.82
C LEU A 66 3.61 -12.90 8.28
N GLY A 67 2.82 -12.65 7.23
CA GLY A 67 2.72 -11.35 6.59
C GLY A 67 2.13 -10.29 7.50
N LEU A 68 1.10 -10.63 8.29
CA LEU A 68 0.54 -9.73 9.29
C LEU A 68 1.59 -9.34 10.34
N GLY A 69 2.34 -10.30 10.87
CA GLY A 69 3.41 -10.04 11.82
C GLY A 69 4.49 -9.10 11.27
N GLN A 70 4.91 -9.33 10.02
CA GLN A 70 5.87 -8.46 9.33
C GLN A 70 5.32 -7.05 9.13
N ALA A 71 4.10 -6.90 8.62
CA ALA A 71 3.48 -5.59 8.38
C ALA A 71 3.36 -4.78 9.68
N LEU A 72 2.95 -5.43 10.78
CA LEU A 72 2.91 -4.81 12.11
C LEU A 72 4.29 -4.39 12.60
N ARG A 73 5.30 -5.24 12.39
CA ARG A 73 6.68 -4.95 12.80
C ARG A 73 7.28 -3.79 12.00
N TYR A 74 7.08 -3.74 10.69
CA TYR A 74 7.54 -2.62 9.87
C TYR A 74 6.87 -1.32 10.27
N ARG A 75 5.55 -1.35 10.50
CA ARG A 75 4.81 -0.19 11.02
C ARG A 75 5.44 0.32 12.33
N GLN A 76 5.75 -0.58 13.26
CA GLN A 76 6.40 -0.21 14.52
C GLN A 76 7.78 0.44 14.28
N LEU A 77 8.62 -0.15 13.42
CA LEU A 77 9.99 0.32 13.16
C LEU A 77 10.05 1.65 12.40
N LEU A 78 9.10 1.90 11.50
CA LEU A 78 9.06 3.12 10.69
C LEU A 78 8.35 4.29 11.40
N ARG A 79 7.58 4.02 12.46
CA ARG A 79 6.91 5.08 13.25
C ARG A 79 7.94 5.88 14.04
N ASN A 80 7.81 7.20 13.99
CA ASN A 80 8.50 8.12 14.87
C ASN A 80 7.59 9.31 15.20
N ALA A 81 8.06 10.22 16.08
CA ALA A 81 7.25 11.33 16.60
C ALA A 81 6.60 12.21 15.51
N ASN A 82 7.17 12.26 14.31
CA ASN A 82 6.74 13.16 13.24
C ASN A 82 6.15 12.41 12.03
N ARG A 83 5.97 11.08 12.13
CA ARG A 83 5.61 10.24 10.99
C ARG A 83 4.57 9.19 11.36
N GLN A 84 3.39 9.33 10.77
CA GLN A 84 2.37 8.29 10.82
C GLN A 84 2.73 7.17 9.86
N VAL A 85 2.42 5.93 10.23
CA VAL A 85 2.65 4.76 9.38
C VAL A 85 1.40 3.89 9.34
N GLU A 86 0.88 3.66 8.14
CA GLU A 86 -0.21 2.72 7.88
C GLU A 86 0.35 1.44 7.25
N ALA A 87 -0.12 0.28 7.74
CA ALA A 87 0.32 -1.03 7.30
C ALA A 87 -0.67 -1.65 6.32
N TYR A 88 -0.13 -2.29 5.27
CA TYR A 88 -0.89 -3.00 4.26
C TYR A 88 -0.41 -4.45 4.22
N LEU A 89 -1.37 -5.38 4.17
CA LEU A 89 -1.13 -6.77 3.83
C LEU A 89 -1.77 -7.02 2.46
N ILE A 90 -0.94 -7.14 1.43
CA ILE A 90 -1.37 -7.34 0.05
C ILE A 90 -1.21 -8.82 -0.27
N VAL A 91 -2.28 -9.47 -0.71
CA VAL A 91 -2.27 -10.91 -0.97
C VAL A 91 -2.68 -11.24 -2.40
N GLU A 92 -2.16 -12.34 -2.93
CA GLU A 92 -2.37 -12.77 -4.34
C GLU A 92 -3.85 -12.96 -4.71
N ARG A 93 -4.68 -13.33 -3.72
CA ARG A 93 -6.11 -13.59 -3.88
C ARG A 93 -6.85 -13.35 -2.57
N GLU A 94 -8.17 -13.27 -2.64
CA GLU A 94 -9.05 -13.23 -1.46
C GLU A 94 -8.76 -14.42 -0.52
N PRO A 95 -8.58 -14.18 0.80
CA PRO A 95 -8.52 -15.25 1.79
C PRO A 95 -9.83 -16.04 1.83
N ALA A 96 -9.73 -17.36 2.00
CA ALA A 96 -10.91 -18.22 2.12
C ALA A 96 -11.63 -18.02 3.47
N ASP A 97 -10.87 -17.74 4.53
CA ASP A 97 -11.43 -17.34 5.83
C ASP A 97 -11.52 -15.81 5.92
N LEU A 98 -12.75 -15.30 5.86
CA LEU A 98 -13.04 -13.87 5.90
C LEU A 98 -12.80 -13.23 7.27
N SER A 99 -12.63 -14.01 8.34
CA SER A 99 -12.30 -13.47 9.67
C SER A 99 -10.95 -12.74 9.68
N TRP A 100 -10.06 -13.04 8.72
CA TRP A 100 -8.82 -12.30 8.48
C TRP A 100 -9.05 -10.83 8.17
N ALA A 101 -10.15 -10.48 7.47
CA ALA A 101 -10.49 -9.09 7.21
C ALA A 101 -10.81 -8.36 8.52
N SER A 102 -11.61 -8.96 9.40
CA SER A 102 -11.94 -8.41 10.72
C SER A 102 -10.72 -8.29 11.62
N LEU A 103 -9.82 -9.28 11.61
CA LEU A 103 -8.57 -9.22 12.37
C LEU A 103 -7.65 -8.10 11.88
N CYS A 104 -7.47 -7.96 10.57
CA CYS A 104 -6.64 -6.90 10.00
C CYS A 104 -7.22 -5.52 10.32
N ASP A 105 -8.54 -5.36 10.21
CA ASP A 105 -9.23 -4.11 10.56
C ASP A 105 -9.04 -3.75 12.04
N ALA A 106 -9.25 -4.71 12.95
CA ALA A 106 -9.05 -4.51 14.40
C ALA A 106 -7.61 -4.08 14.76
N LEU A 107 -6.63 -4.43 13.93
CA LEU A 107 -5.22 -4.08 14.11
C LEU A 107 -4.79 -2.83 13.32
N GLY A 108 -5.70 -2.22 12.56
CA GLY A 108 -5.42 -1.09 11.67
C GLY A 108 -4.47 -1.45 10.53
N VAL A 109 -4.63 -2.64 9.96
CA VAL A 109 -3.90 -3.15 8.80
C VAL A 109 -4.88 -3.25 7.63
N VAL A 110 -4.53 -2.63 6.50
CA VAL A 110 -5.36 -2.73 5.29
C VAL A 110 -5.05 -4.05 4.59
N LEU A 111 -6.01 -4.96 4.58
CA LEU A 111 -5.95 -6.21 3.81
C LEU A 111 -6.53 -5.99 2.41
N THR A 112 -5.79 -6.35 1.36
CA THR A 112 -6.25 -6.18 -0.02
C THR A 112 -5.63 -7.21 -0.99
N TRP A 113 -6.21 -7.33 -2.18
CA TRP A 113 -5.84 -8.25 -3.25
C TRP A 113 -6.30 -7.72 -4.62
N PRO A 114 -5.83 -8.25 -5.76
CA PRO A 114 -6.03 -7.62 -7.06
C PRO A 114 -7.47 -7.23 -7.42
N SER A 115 -8.46 -8.08 -7.16
CA SER A 115 -9.88 -7.76 -7.44
C SER A 115 -10.48 -6.74 -6.47
N LEU A 116 -9.84 -6.46 -5.33
CA LEU A 116 -10.25 -5.46 -4.35
C LEU A 116 -9.50 -4.12 -4.49
N PHE A 117 -8.45 -4.05 -5.31
CA PHE A 117 -7.61 -2.85 -5.44
C PHE A 117 -8.41 -1.58 -5.72
N ALA A 118 -9.34 -1.62 -6.68
CA ALA A 118 -10.17 -0.47 -7.06
C ALA A 118 -11.08 0.04 -5.92
N LYS A 119 -11.39 -0.80 -4.93
CA LYS A 119 -12.20 -0.45 -3.75
C LYS A 119 -11.35 -0.14 -2.52
N THR A 120 -10.05 -0.40 -2.59
CA THR A 120 -9.12 -0.18 -1.49
C THR A 120 -8.70 1.29 -1.45
N HIS A 121 -8.63 1.86 -0.26
CA HIS A 121 -8.26 3.26 -0.07
C HIS A 121 -6.74 3.48 -0.10
N TRP A 122 -6.13 3.44 -1.28
CA TRP A 122 -4.73 3.82 -1.50
C TRP A 122 -4.60 5.35 -1.43
N ARG A 123 -4.08 5.94 -0.35
CA ARG A 123 -4.21 7.40 -0.15
C ARG A 123 -3.49 8.23 -1.23
N ARG A 124 -4.29 8.99 -1.99
CA ARG A 124 -3.95 9.87 -3.14
C ARG A 124 -3.81 11.34 -2.72
N GLU A 125 -3.07 12.16 -3.47
CA GLU A 125 -3.29 13.60 -3.49
C GLU A 125 -4.54 13.94 -4.34
N PRO A 126 -5.38 14.93 -3.95
CA PRO A 126 -6.23 15.57 -4.94
C PRO A 126 -5.30 16.23 -5.96
N ARG A 127 -5.47 15.94 -7.25
CA ARG A 127 -4.73 16.66 -8.31
C ARG A 127 -4.92 18.16 -8.04
N ARG A 128 -3.82 18.89 -7.79
CA ARG A 128 -3.86 20.35 -7.91
C ARG A 128 -4.46 20.62 -9.29
N LYS A 129 -5.63 21.27 -9.35
CA LYS A 129 -6.02 21.94 -10.58
C LYS A 129 -4.84 22.86 -10.89
N SER A 130 -4.28 22.73 -12.09
CA SER A 130 -3.43 23.77 -12.64
C SER A 130 -4.23 25.07 -12.50
N GLU A 131 -3.78 25.96 -11.61
CA GLU A 131 -4.29 27.31 -11.54
C GLU A 131 -4.10 27.88 -12.93
N GLY A 132 -5.23 28.03 -13.62
CA GLY A 132 -5.30 28.77 -14.86
C GLY A 132 -4.74 30.15 -14.57
N SER A 133 -3.81 30.54 -15.42
CA SER A 133 -3.16 31.83 -15.48
C SER A 133 -4.13 32.98 -15.22
N ASP A 134 -3.72 33.80 -14.27
CA ASP A 134 -3.94 35.24 -14.13
C ASP A 134 -4.59 35.93 -15.35
N GLU A 135 -5.75 36.53 -15.13
CA GLU A 135 -6.14 37.76 -15.82
C GLU A 135 -6.87 38.66 -14.84
N THR A 136 -6.10 39.28 -13.94
CA THR A 136 -6.55 40.47 -13.21
C THR A 136 -6.71 41.64 -14.19
N VAL A 137 -7.91 41.77 -14.76
CA VAL A 137 -8.32 42.95 -15.52
C VAL A 137 -8.30 44.16 -14.58
N ARG A 138 -7.28 45.01 -14.72
CA ARG A 138 -7.26 46.35 -14.12
C ARG A 138 -8.27 47.25 -14.85
N PRO A 139 -9.10 48.03 -14.15
CA PRO A 139 -9.89 49.07 -14.79
C PRO A 139 -8.99 50.27 -15.19
N PRO A 140 -9.33 51.01 -16.26
CA PRO A 140 -8.55 52.16 -16.70
C PRO A 140 -8.72 53.36 -15.74
N PRO A 141 -7.69 54.22 -15.62
CA PRO A 141 -7.76 55.43 -14.80
C PRO A 141 -8.68 56.51 -15.43
N PRO A 142 -9.14 57.49 -14.62
CA PRO A 142 -10.15 58.48 -15.01
C PRO A 142 -9.72 59.41 -16.15
#